data_AF-A0AAU4I7Z9-F1
#
_entry.id   AF-A0AAU4I7Z9-F1
#
_cell.length_a   1.000
_cell.length_b   1.000
_cell.length_c   1.000
_cell.angle_alpha   90.00
_cell.angle_beta   90.00
_cell.angle_gamma   90.00
#
_symmetry.space_group_name_H-M   'P 1'
#
loop_
_entity.id
_entity.type
_entity.pdbx_description
1 polymer ?
#
loop_
_entity_poly.entity_id
_entity_poly.type
_entity_poly.pdbx_seq_one_letter_code
_entity_poly.pdbx_strand_id
1 'polypeptide(L)'
;MTENTIPYATQVRTAGEVARLLARRRPKRALAAEREALTVWRPFEDELLAYWLRGADATLAEGADLLDRYEALAAAHPLTSRHRDPRSPAAILRRAVRERVSGRELPPGPDGLVHHATASMVARHGAPGSAAHTRMRQDQARRAARPAHHELAALVSRRLARLDQDSGLSDVDAPVAPVTAEEARETGLPVGTRVPAYVRALVATALRAPADVLVQRGVATSAEDTAGLAGPLLDAELARGLRPYTADGPEGRESARAALRRLAAFGLESFPGADPTPRFLAQLAALADRAGLCASFVLDPYADNYTGTVTASVLPAARVSAELLHGTPYARYYGIDFVALRELARADDREGFQRLCVERAALPRPGHRPERPPPSPALAKNPAMVEQVRILTAGNLAPLIREFGVVPSAGWDSLARASFTEARHRGATAKRMARAWRHLLFHLSQCDAERRAAVLDWIDSETARLPVGRAARLAPLIADTRSACELP
;
A
#
# COMPACT_ATOMS: atom_id res chain seq x y z
N MET A 1 40.18 14.62 1.63
CA MET A 1 39.24 13.75 2.35
C MET A 1 38.42 13.03 1.31
N THR A 2 38.84 11.81 0.98
CA THR A 2 38.18 10.93 0.03
C THR A 2 36.77 10.64 0.52
N GLU A 3 35.77 10.97 -0.30
CA GLU A 3 34.40 10.48 -0.12
C GLU A 3 34.47 8.98 0.12
N ASN A 4 33.87 8.55 1.23
CA ASN A 4 33.74 7.15 1.60
C ASN A 4 32.80 6.49 0.58
N THR A 5 33.32 6.13 -0.60
CA THR A 5 32.57 5.48 -1.66
C THR A 5 32.19 4.10 -1.16
N ILE A 6 30.98 3.99 -0.62
CA ILE A 6 30.39 2.70 -0.25
C ILE A 6 30.36 1.86 -1.54
N PRO A 7 31.11 0.74 -1.61
CA PRO A 7 31.14 -0.09 -2.82
C PRO A 7 29.72 -0.56 -3.16
N TYR A 8 29.37 -0.50 -4.45
CA TYR A 8 28.08 -0.99 -4.98
C TYR A 8 26.83 -0.32 -4.37
N ALA A 9 26.98 0.88 -3.82
CA ALA A 9 25.83 1.63 -3.32
C ALA A 9 24.90 2.04 -4.47
N THR A 10 23.62 1.74 -4.28
CA THR A 10 22.53 2.07 -5.19
C THR A 10 21.41 2.78 -4.43
N GLN A 11 20.36 3.18 -5.13
CA GLN A 11 19.20 3.84 -4.56
C GLN A 11 17.93 3.38 -5.28
N VAL A 12 16.79 3.38 -4.56
CA VAL A 12 15.47 3.11 -5.16
C VAL A 12 14.98 4.34 -5.92
N ARG A 13 15.19 5.53 -5.34
CA ARG A 13 14.82 6.82 -5.92
C ARG A 13 15.94 7.83 -5.75
N THR A 14 15.98 8.84 -6.61
CA THR A 14 16.84 10.01 -6.38
C THR A 14 16.19 11.00 -5.41
N ALA A 15 16.98 11.90 -4.82
CA ALA A 15 16.44 12.99 -4.01
C ALA A 15 15.44 13.84 -4.82
N GLY A 16 15.69 14.07 -6.10
CA GLY A 16 14.81 14.83 -6.99
C GLY A 16 13.47 14.14 -7.27
N GLU A 17 13.45 12.81 -7.41
CA GLU A 17 12.19 12.07 -7.54
C GLU A 17 11.33 12.17 -6.29
N VAL A 18 11.94 12.00 -5.10
CA VAL A 18 11.25 12.17 -3.82
C VAL A 18 10.74 13.59 -3.65
N ALA A 19 11.56 14.61 -3.96
CA ALA A 19 11.18 16.00 -3.88
C ALA A 19 9.94 16.30 -4.75
N ARG A 20 9.90 15.78 -5.99
CA ARG A 20 8.75 15.90 -6.89
C ARG A 20 7.50 15.21 -6.35
N LEU A 21 7.62 13.99 -5.79
CA LEU A 21 6.49 13.28 -5.20
C LEU A 21 5.89 14.01 -3.99
N LEU A 22 6.73 14.65 -3.17
CA LEU A 22 6.30 15.47 -2.04
C LEU A 22 5.66 16.78 -2.51
N ALA A 23 6.23 17.46 -3.51
CA ALA A 23 5.68 18.70 -4.09
C ALA A 23 4.29 18.53 -4.70
N ARG A 24 3.95 17.33 -5.18
CA ARG A 24 2.61 16.99 -5.71
C ARG A 24 1.55 16.85 -4.62
N ARG A 25 1.92 16.79 -3.34
CA ARG A 25 0.93 16.67 -2.25
C ARG A 25 0.16 17.98 -2.12
N ARG A 26 -1.16 17.89 -2.25
CA ARG A 26 -2.07 19.03 -2.20
C ARG A 26 -2.84 19.05 -0.87
N PRO A 27 -3.33 20.23 -0.43
CA PRO A 27 -4.28 20.32 0.65
C PRO A 27 -5.49 19.42 0.37
N LYS A 28 -5.89 18.60 1.34
CA LYS A 28 -7.16 17.88 1.25
C LYS A 28 -8.27 18.87 1.55
N ARG A 29 -9.13 19.17 0.56
CA ARG A 29 -10.24 20.12 0.70
C ARG A 29 -11.10 19.86 1.94
N ALA A 30 -11.38 18.59 2.25
CA ALA A 30 -12.13 18.21 3.44
C ALA A 30 -11.48 18.66 4.76
N LEU A 31 -10.15 18.53 4.89
CA LEU A 31 -9.42 18.99 6.09
C LEU A 31 -9.35 20.52 6.14
N ALA A 32 -9.22 21.18 4.99
CA ALA A 32 -9.25 22.64 4.91
C ALA A 32 -10.63 23.21 5.29
N ALA A 33 -11.71 22.58 4.81
CA ALA A 33 -13.08 22.94 5.19
C ALA A 33 -13.38 22.64 6.67
N GLU A 34 -12.83 21.58 7.24
CA GLU A 34 -12.94 21.29 8.68
C GLU A 34 -12.22 22.36 9.52
N ARG A 35 -11.00 22.75 9.13
CA ARG A 35 -10.29 23.85 9.79
C ARG A 35 -11.08 25.16 9.73
N GLU A 36 -11.55 25.54 8.55
CA GLU A 36 -12.38 26.74 8.36
C GLU A 36 -13.63 26.68 9.25
N ALA A 37 -14.31 25.54 9.32
CA ALA A 37 -15.44 25.36 10.22
C ALA A 37 -15.06 25.60 11.69
N LEU A 38 -13.94 25.03 12.16
CA LEU A 38 -13.52 25.14 13.56
C LEU A 38 -12.97 26.52 13.94
N THR A 39 -12.31 27.23 13.03
CA THR A 39 -11.63 28.51 13.33
C THR A 39 -12.48 29.74 12.98
N VAL A 40 -13.44 29.61 12.08
CA VAL A 40 -14.27 30.73 11.61
C VAL A 40 -15.71 30.55 12.04
N TRP A 41 -16.35 29.49 11.55
CA TRP A 41 -17.79 29.35 11.66
C TRP A 41 -18.24 28.99 13.07
N ARG A 42 -17.51 28.11 13.76
CA ARG A 42 -17.80 27.72 15.13
C ARG A 42 -17.72 28.89 16.14
N PRO A 43 -16.67 29.74 16.11
CA PRO A 43 -16.66 30.97 16.91
C PRO A 43 -17.81 31.93 16.57
N PHE A 44 -18.11 32.12 15.28
CA PHE A 44 -19.23 32.98 14.88
C PHE A 44 -20.59 32.46 15.37
N GLU A 45 -20.80 31.13 15.37
CA GLU A 45 -21.98 30.50 15.97
C GLU A 45 -22.11 30.81 17.48
N ASP A 46 -21.00 30.93 18.20
CA ASP A 46 -21.02 31.31 19.62
C ASP A 46 -21.39 32.78 19.83
N GLU A 47 -20.92 33.67 18.96
CA GLU A 47 -21.27 35.09 19.01
C GLU A 47 -22.78 35.29 18.78
N LEU A 48 -23.35 34.57 17.80
CA LEU A 48 -24.80 34.53 17.60
C LEU A 48 -25.54 33.98 18.83
N LEU A 49 -25.04 32.89 19.42
CA LEU A 49 -25.65 32.31 20.61
C LEU A 49 -25.58 33.28 21.81
N ALA A 50 -24.44 33.93 22.01
CA ALA A 50 -24.25 34.90 23.08
C ALA A 50 -25.16 36.12 22.93
N TYR A 51 -25.36 36.62 21.70
CA TYR A 51 -26.34 37.67 21.40
C TYR A 51 -27.74 37.27 21.87
N TRP A 52 -28.19 36.05 21.55
CA TRP A 52 -29.53 35.59 21.94
C TRP A 52 -29.67 35.29 23.43
N LEU A 53 -28.63 34.80 24.10
CA LEU A 53 -28.67 34.56 25.54
C LEU A 53 -28.74 35.86 26.37
N ARG A 54 -28.31 36.99 25.83
CA ARG A 54 -28.47 38.32 26.45
C ARG A 54 -29.88 38.90 26.31
N GLY A 55 -30.70 38.37 25.39
CA GLY A 55 -32.11 38.74 25.27
C GLY A 55 -32.36 40.24 25.04
N ALA A 56 -32.91 40.91 26.06
CA ALA A 56 -33.23 42.34 26.04
C ALA A 56 -32.00 43.24 26.13
N ASP A 57 -30.90 42.74 26.72
CA ASP A 57 -29.64 43.49 26.87
C ASP A 57 -28.84 43.56 25.55
N ALA A 58 -29.27 42.83 24.52
CA ALA A 58 -28.67 42.86 23.19
C ALA A 58 -29.29 43.96 22.31
N THR A 59 -28.44 44.85 21.80
CA THR A 59 -28.87 46.01 21.00
C THR A 59 -29.06 45.67 19.52
N LEU A 60 -29.86 46.46 18.80
CA LEU A 60 -30.03 46.30 17.35
C LEU A 60 -28.74 46.56 16.57
N ALA A 61 -27.88 47.47 17.06
CA ALA A 61 -26.59 47.76 16.44
C ALA A 61 -25.66 46.53 16.48
N GLU A 62 -25.54 45.87 17.64
CA GLU A 62 -24.78 44.61 17.75
C GLU A 62 -25.32 43.51 16.82
N GLY A 63 -26.65 43.46 16.65
CA GLY A 63 -27.30 42.54 15.72
C GLY A 63 -26.94 42.83 14.27
N ALA A 64 -26.88 44.11 13.87
CA ALA A 64 -26.45 44.54 12.54
C ALA A 64 -24.98 44.19 12.30
N ASP A 65 -24.10 44.45 13.26
CA ASP A 65 -22.67 44.12 13.18
C ASP A 65 -22.43 42.62 12.97
N LEU A 66 -23.23 41.76 13.61
CA LEU A 66 -23.15 40.30 13.42
C LEU A 66 -23.55 39.87 11.99
N LEU A 67 -24.50 40.57 11.36
CA LEU A 67 -24.90 40.31 9.98
C LEU A 67 -23.81 40.76 9.00
N ASP A 68 -23.24 41.94 9.18
CA ASP A 68 -22.14 42.43 8.36
C ASP A 68 -20.91 41.53 8.46
N ARG A 69 -20.59 41.09 9.69
CA ARG A 69 -19.52 40.13 9.94
C ARG A 69 -19.80 38.79 9.28
N TYR A 70 -21.05 38.30 9.30
CA TYR A 70 -21.42 37.09 8.57
C TYR A 70 -21.13 37.21 7.08
N GLU A 71 -21.53 38.31 6.43
CA GLU A 71 -21.32 38.51 4.99
C GLU A 71 -19.82 38.59 4.67
N ALA A 72 -19.03 39.29 5.48
CA ALA A 72 -17.58 39.34 5.35
C ALA A 72 -16.93 37.94 5.48
N LEU A 73 -17.33 37.16 6.49
CA LEU A 73 -16.84 35.79 6.67
C LEU A 73 -17.29 34.87 5.53
N ALA A 74 -18.53 34.99 5.05
CA ALA A 74 -19.07 34.18 3.96
C ALA A 74 -18.36 34.43 2.63
N ALA A 75 -17.91 35.67 2.40
CA ALA A 75 -17.08 36.03 1.25
C ALA A 75 -15.64 35.51 1.37
N ALA A 76 -15.02 35.64 2.55
CA ALA A 76 -13.62 35.25 2.76
C ALA A 76 -13.40 33.74 2.95
N HIS A 77 -14.43 32.99 3.38
CA HIS A 77 -14.31 31.59 3.82
C HIS A 77 -15.31 30.66 3.10
N PRO A 78 -15.03 30.26 1.84
CA PRO A 78 -15.96 29.52 0.99
C PRO A 78 -15.82 27.99 1.05
N LEU A 79 -14.96 27.42 1.90
CA LEU A 79 -14.64 25.99 1.86
C LEU A 79 -15.74 25.11 2.45
N THR A 80 -16.49 25.61 3.44
CA THR A 80 -17.67 24.94 4.00
C THR A 80 -18.96 25.70 3.66
N SER A 81 -20.03 24.96 3.39
CA SER A 81 -21.37 25.52 3.14
C SER A 81 -22.37 25.26 4.26
N ARG A 82 -21.97 24.58 5.36
CA ARG A 82 -22.90 24.21 6.46
C ARG A 82 -23.60 25.41 7.09
N HIS A 83 -22.94 26.56 7.15
CA HIS A 83 -23.50 27.81 7.68
C HIS A 83 -24.66 28.37 6.83
N ARG A 84 -24.88 27.82 5.63
CA ARG A 84 -25.97 28.18 4.70
C ARG A 84 -27.18 27.25 4.81
N ASP A 85 -27.07 26.12 5.53
CA ASP A 85 -28.19 25.22 5.72
C ASP A 85 -29.30 25.93 6.52
N PRO A 86 -30.48 26.18 5.91
CA PRO A 86 -31.55 26.93 6.56
C PRO A 86 -32.12 26.23 7.79
N ARG A 87 -31.88 24.92 7.96
CA ARG A 87 -32.31 24.13 9.11
C ARG A 87 -31.26 24.11 10.23
N SER A 88 -30.07 24.65 10.00
CA SER A 88 -29.05 24.72 11.05
C SER A 88 -29.46 25.71 12.14
N PRO A 89 -29.16 25.43 13.43
CA PRO A 89 -29.40 26.37 14.52
C PRO A 89 -28.81 27.76 14.22
N ALA A 90 -27.60 27.81 13.67
CA ALA A 90 -26.93 29.06 13.29
C ALA A 90 -27.72 29.89 12.26
N ALA A 91 -28.27 29.25 11.22
CA ALA A 91 -29.06 29.95 10.21
C ALA A 91 -30.41 30.42 10.76
N ILE A 92 -31.03 29.65 11.66
CA ILE A 92 -32.26 30.03 12.38
C ILE A 92 -32.00 31.29 13.21
N LEU A 93 -30.93 31.29 14.03
CA LEU A 93 -30.56 32.44 14.85
C LEU A 93 -30.23 33.68 14.00
N ARG A 94 -29.44 33.53 12.93
CA ARG A 94 -29.09 34.63 12.02
C ARG A 94 -30.32 35.23 11.33
N ARG A 95 -31.25 34.38 10.87
CA ARG A 95 -32.50 34.84 10.25
C ARG A 95 -33.32 35.67 11.24
N ALA A 96 -33.44 35.19 12.49
CA ALA A 96 -34.16 35.93 13.52
C ALA A 96 -33.48 37.27 13.87
N VAL A 97 -32.14 37.34 13.88
CA VAL A 97 -31.41 38.63 14.04
C VAL A 97 -31.79 39.60 12.93
N ARG A 98 -31.84 39.13 11.68
CA ARG A 98 -32.21 39.96 10.52
C ARG A 98 -33.63 40.53 10.61
N GLU A 99 -34.60 39.74 11.04
CA GLU A 99 -35.98 40.22 11.24
C GLU A 99 -36.02 41.27 12.36
N ARG A 100 -35.34 41.02 13.50
CA ARG A 100 -35.26 41.96 14.64
C ARG A 100 -34.61 43.30 14.26
N VAL A 101 -33.51 43.28 13.51
CA VAL A 101 -32.82 44.50 13.02
C VAL A 101 -33.67 45.28 12.03
N SER A 102 -34.52 44.59 11.26
CA SER A 102 -35.42 45.21 10.27
C SER A 102 -36.68 45.82 10.88
N GLY A 103 -36.81 45.83 12.22
CA GLY A 103 -37.97 46.39 12.93
C GLY A 103 -39.27 45.61 12.74
N ARG A 104 -39.20 44.36 12.27
CA ARG A 104 -40.35 43.45 12.19
C ARG A 104 -40.48 42.72 13.51
N GLU A 105 -41.66 42.78 14.13
CA GLU A 105 -41.96 41.87 15.25
C GLU A 105 -41.83 40.42 14.76
N LEU A 106 -41.11 39.60 15.52
CA LEU A 106 -41.02 38.18 15.26
C LEU A 106 -42.43 37.60 15.40
N PRO A 107 -43.00 36.94 14.37
CA PRO A 107 -44.30 36.29 14.54
C PRO A 107 -44.23 35.26 15.68
N PRO A 108 -45.36 34.85 16.28
CA PRO A 108 -45.39 33.94 17.43
C PRO A 108 -44.79 32.52 17.20
N GLY A 109 -44.37 32.20 15.97
CA GLY A 109 -43.71 30.95 15.58
C GLY A 109 -42.16 30.93 15.64
N PRO A 110 -41.44 31.94 15.12
CA PRO A 110 -39.98 32.01 15.21
C PRO A 110 -39.39 32.07 16.62
N ASP A 111 -40.11 32.56 17.63
CA ASP A 111 -39.62 32.58 19.02
C ASP A 111 -39.38 31.17 19.58
N GLY A 112 -40.25 30.21 19.25
CA GLY A 112 -40.07 28.82 19.64
C GLY A 112 -38.88 28.14 18.95
N LEU A 113 -38.60 28.51 17.70
CA LEU A 113 -37.44 27.99 16.95
C LEU A 113 -36.12 28.58 17.46
N VAL A 114 -36.10 29.87 17.78
CA VAL A 114 -34.94 30.53 18.39
C VAL A 114 -34.67 29.95 19.78
N HIS A 115 -35.72 29.77 20.59
CA HIS A 115 -35.60 29.14 21.90
C HIS A 115 -35.09 27.69 21.79
N HIS A 116 -35.64 26.89 20.88
CA HIS A 116 -35.17 25.52 20.67
C HIS A 116 -33.72 25.48 20.16
N ALA A 117 -33.35 26.35 19.22
CA ALA A 117 -31.99 26.43 18.67
C ALA A 117 -30.97 26.81 19.75
N THR A 118 -31.26 27.84 20.55
CA THR A 118 -30.39 28.27 21.66
C THR A 118 -30.26 27.18 22.73
N ALA A 119 -31.38 26.59 23.17
CA ALA A 119 -31.37 25.49 24.15
C ALA A 119 -30.57 24.27 23.65
N SER A 120 -30.76 23.88 22.37
CA SER A 120 -30.03 22.78 21.74
C SER A 120 -28.52 23.04 21.65
N MET A 121 -28.12 24.26 21.29
CA MET A 121 -26.70 24.64 21.24
C MET A 121 -26.07 24.66 22.64
N VAL A 122 -26.75 25.22 23.65
CA VAL A 122 -26.28 25.23 25.04
C VAL A 122 -26.17 23.80 25.59
N ALA A 123 -27.16 22.94 25.36
CA ALA A 123 -27.12 21.55 25.80
C ALA A 123 -25.97 20.76 25.17
N ARG A 124 -25.65 21.04 23.90
CA ARG A 124 -24.60 20.32 23.16
C ARG A 124 -23.18 20.83 23.44
N HIS A 125 -23.02 22.13 23.66
CA HIS A 125 -21.71 22.79 23.66
C HIS A 125 -21.40 23.58 24.94
N GLY A 126 -22.37 23.73 25.85
CA GLY A 126 -22.31 24.64 26.97
C GLY A 126 -22.62 26.08 26.57
N ALA A 127 -22.96 26.91 27.56
CA ALA A 127 -23.17 28.34 27.34
C ALA A 127 -21.82 29.02 26.99
N PRO A 128 -21.77 29.92 25.98
CA PRO A 128 -20.60 30.73 25.70
C PRO A 128 -20.09 31.44 26.97
N GLY A 129 -18.77 31.40 27.19
CA GLY A 129 -18.15 31.97 28.40
C GLY A 129 -18.12 31.04 29.62
N SER A 130 -18.82 29.91 29.61
CA SER A 130 -18.66 28.88 30.64
C SER A 130 -17.31 28.15 30.52
N ALA A 131 -16.75 27.70 31.66
CA ALA A 131 -15.46 27.00 31.67
C ALA A 131 -15.43 25.76 30.75
N ALA A 132 -16.54 25.01 30.67
CA ALA A 132 -16.67 23.84 29.81
C ALA A 132 -16.65 24.22 28.30
N HIS A 133 -17.37 25.27 27.92
CA HIS A 133 -17.38 25.77 26.54
C HIS A 133 -16.02 26.34 26.14
N THR A 134 -15.39 27.15 27.00
CA THR A 134 -14.04 27.69 26.77
C THR A 134 -13.03 26.58 26.56
N ARG A 135 -13.05 25.53 27.40
CA ARG A 135 -12.16 24.37 27.24
C ARG A 135 -12.39 23.66 25.91
N MET A 136 -13.65 23.42 25.54
CA MET A 136 -14.01 22.82 24.25
C MET A 136 -13.46 23.64 23.07
N ARG A 137 -13.61 24.98 23.10
CA ARG A 137 -13.11 25.86 22.03
C ARG A 137 -11.59 25.90 21.96
N GLN A 138 -10.91 25.92 23.10
CA GLN A 138 -9.46 25.80 23.14
C GLN A 138 -8.98 24.46 22.53
N ASP A 139 -9.68 23.35 22.81
CA ASP A 139 -9.36 22.05 22.20
C ASP A 139 -9.56 22.05 20.68
N GLN A 140 -10.65 22.65 20.20
CA GLN A 140 -10.92 22.76 18.76
C GLN A 140 -9.92 23.67 18.06
N ALA A 141 -9.56 24.80 18.66
CA ALA A 141 -8.51 25.70 18.16
C ALA A 141 -7.16 24.98 18.11
N ARG A 142 -6.78 24.25 19.18
CA ARG A 142 -5.57 23.40 19.19
C ARG A 142 -5.56 22.37 18.07
N ARG A 143 -6.70 21.74 17.77
CA ARG A 143 -6.81 20.76 16.67
C ARG A 143 -6.66 21.42 15.30
N ALA A 144 -7.33 22.57 15.09
CA ALA A 144 -7.27 23.28 13.83
C ALA A 144 -5.89 23.89 13.55
N ALA A 145 -5.17 24.32 14.60
CA ALA A 145 -3.82 24.89 14.53
C ALA A 145 -2.72 23.84 14.28
N ARG A 146 -3.02 22.53 14.32
CA ARG A 146 -2.02 21.51 13.97
C ARG A 146 -1.59 21.71 12.52
N PRO A 147 -0.28 21.72 12.20
CA PRO A 147 0.21 21.79 10.83
C PRO A 147 -0.39 20.73 9.91
N ALA A 148 -0.69 21.08 8.66
CA ALA A 148 -1.14 20.09 7.70
C ALA A 148 0.05 19.29 7.21
N HIS A 149 -0.15 18.00 7.01
CA HIS A 149 0.92 17.14 6.53
C HIS A 149 1.46 17.54 5.13
N HIS A 150 0.65 18.22 4.31
CA HIS A 150 1.12 18.72 3.01
C HIS A 150 2.06 19.93 3.15
N GLU A 151 1.91 20.75 4.19
CA GLU A 151 2.82 21.87 4.49
C GLU A 151 4.18 21.33 4.93
N LEU A 152 4.19 20.30 5.79
CA LEU A 152 5.41 19.57 6.16
C LEU A 152 6.04 18.84 4.96
N ALA A 153 5.23 18.25 4.08
CA ALA A 153 5.74 17.64 2.84
C ALA A 153 6.39 18.67 1.91
N ALA A 154 5.81 19.87 1.78
CA ALA A 154 6.38 20.97 1.00
C ALA A 154 7.69 21.49 1.62
N LEU A 155 7.78 21.57 2.95
CA LEU A 155 9.03 21.90 3.63
C LEU A 155 10.13 20.88 3.32
N VAL A 156 9.84 19.59 3.48
CA VAL A 156 10.82 18.53 3.18
C VAL A 156 11.20 18.52 1.69
N SER A 157 10.25 18.79 0.79
CA SER A 157 10.54 18.96 -0.65
C SER A 157 11.55 20.09 -0.89
N ARG A 158 11.41 21.25 -0.23
CA ARG A 158 12.38 22.35 -0.32
C ARG A 158 13.75 21.98 0.24
N ARG A 159 13.82 21.20 1.34
CA ARG A 159 15.09 20.70 1.89
C ARG A 159 15.80 19.80 0.88
N LEU A 160 15.07 18.86 0.28
CA LEU A 160 15.61 17.94 -0.72
C LEU A 160 16.06 18.66 -1.99
N ALA A 161 15.37 19.73 -2.41
CA ALA A 161 15.72 20.51 -3.59
C ALA A 161 17.10 21.20 -3.49
N ARG A 162 17.68 21.31 -2.28
CA ARG A 162 19.04 21.85 -2.05
C ARG A 162 20.14 20.79 -2.14
N LEU A 163 19.78 19.52 -2.29
CA LEU A 163 20.71 18.40 -2.40
C LEU A 163 20.94 18.05 -3.88
N ASP A 164 21.87 17.15 -4.16
CA ASP A 164 22.03 16.62 -5.51
C ASP A 164 20.74 15.86 -5.93
N GLN A 165 20.13 16.31 -7.03
CA GLN A 165 18.83 15.82 -7.49
C GLN A 165 18.91 14.49 -8.24
N ASP A 166 20.09 14.14 -8.74
CA ASP A 166 20.31 12.98 -9.61
C ASP A 166 20.90 11.77 -8.85
N SER A 167 21.21 11.94 -7.56
CA SER A 167 21.71 10.89 -6.69
C SER A 167 20.79 10.58 -5.50
N GLY A 168 21.10 9.48 -4.80
CA GLY A 168 20.50 9.15 -3.51
C GLY A 168 21.17 9.86 -2.34
N LEU A 169 20.56 9.80 -1.17
CA LEU A 169 20.97 10.44 0.07
C LEU A 169 21.88 9.53 0.90
N SER A 170 23.00 10.07 1.36
CA SER A 170 23.83 9.43 2.40
C SER A 170 23.23 9.56 3.80
N ASP A 171 22.49 10.66 4.06
CA ASP A 171 21.76 10.93 5.29
C ASP A 171 20.28 11.25 4.95
N VAL A 172 19.40 10.35 5.38
CA VAL A 172 17.95 10.48 5.21
C VAL A 172 17.26 11.16 6.40
N ASP A 173 17.95 11.34 7.51
CA ASP A 173 17.43 11.94 8.74
C ASP A 173 17.48 13.46 8.69
N ALA A 174 18.53 14.05 8.11
CA ALA A 174 18.65 15.50 7.97
C ALA A 174 17.44 16.15 7.24
N PRO A 175 16.96 15.64 6.08
CA PRO A 175 15.80 16.23 5.42
C PRO A 175 14.49 16.11 6.20
N VAL A 176 14.39 15.18 7.15
CA VAL A 176 13.16 14.92 7.94
C VAL A 176 13.27 15.33 9.41
N ALA A 177 14.33 16.06 9.75
CA ALA A 177 14.52 16.67 11.06
C ALA A 177 13.31 17.56 11.44
N PRO A 178 13.03 17.79 12.73
CA PRO A 178 12.00 18.73 13.16
C PRO A 178 12.17 20.13 12.54
N VAL A 179 11.08 20.89 12.46
CA VAL A 179 11.08 22.27 11.93
C VAL A 179 12.02 23.16 12.76
N THR A 180 12.91 23.91 12.09
CA THR A 180 13.86 24.82 12.74
C THR A 180 13.25 26.20 13.03
N ALA A 181 13.93 27.02 13.83
CA ALA A 181 13.50 28.40 14.11
C ALA A 181 13.51 29.31 12.86
N GLU A 182 14.41 29.05 11.91
CA GLU A 182 14.47 29.77 10.64
C GLU A 182 13.30 29.38 9.73
N GLU A 183 13.07 28.08 9.55
CA GLU A 183 11.96 27.58 8.73
C GLU A 183 10.60 27.97 9.31
N ALA A 184 10.47 28.04 10.63
CA ALA A 184 9.27 28.52 11.29
C ALA A 184 8.94 29.98 10.90
N ARG A 185 9.96 30.85 10.82
CA ARG A 185 9.79 32.25 10.38
C ARG A 185 9.37 32.34 8.91
N GLU A 186 9.89 31.47 8.05
CA GLU A 186 9.58 31.46 6.62
C GLU A 186 8.22 30.84 6.29
N THR A 187 7.79 29.84 7.06
CA THR A 187 6.65 28.97 6.67
C THR A 187 5.45 29.07 7.58
N GLY A 188 5.59 29.68 8.76
CA GLY A 188 4.56 29.70 9.81
C GLY A 188 4.38 28.36 10.53
N LEU A 189 5.19 27.33 10.23
CA LEU A 189 5.16 26.05 10.92
C LEU A 189 5.78 26.17 12.32
N PRO A 190 5.18 25.60 13.39
CA PRO A 190 5.75 25.67 14.72
C PRO A 190 7.11 24.96 14.83
N VAL A 191 8.06 25.59 15.52
CA VAL A 191 9.39 25.02 15.81
C VAL A 191 9.26 23.66 16.51
N GLY A 192 10.10 22.70 16.13
CA GLY A 192 10.10 21.35 16.70
C GLY A 192 8.99 20.44 16.17
N THR A 193 8.13 20.91 15.26
CA THR A 193 7.12 20.06 14.62
C THR A 193 7.80 18.89 13.91
N ARG A 194 7.42 17.66 14.28
CA ARG A 194 7.97 16.45 13.67
C ARG A 194 7.32 16.19 12.32
N VAL A 195 8.13 15.80 11.34
CA VAL A 195 7.67 15.37 10.01
C VAL A 195 6.74 14.13 10.13
N PRO A 196 5.71 13.94 9.30
CA PRO A 196 4.84 12.76 9.40
C PRO A 196 5.56 11.46 8.97
N ALA A 197 5.17 10.32 9.55
CA ALA A 197 5.81 9.02 9.29
C ALA A 197 5.84 8.63 7.81
N TYR A 198 4.77 8.93 7.06
CA TYR A 198 4.71 8.61 5.62
C TYR A 198 5.68 9.46 4.79
N VAL A 199 6.00 10.70 5.22
CA VAL A 199 7.00 11.55 4.56
C VAL A 199 8.39 10.99 4.84
N ARG A 200 8.66 10.62 6.10
CA ARG A 200 9.91 9.92 6.46
C ARG A 200 10.14 8.65 5.66
N ALA A 201 9.12 7.80 5.56
CA ALA A 201 9.19 6.57 4.78
C ALA A 201 9.50 6.86 3.30
N LEU A 202 8.94 7.93 2.72
CA LEU A 202 9.23 8.31 1.34
C LEU A 202 10.66 8.85 1.17
N VAL A 203 11.17 9.67 2.10
CA VAL A 203 12.57 10.13 2.09
C VAL A 203 13.54 8.97 2.26
N ALA A 204 13.21 7.98 3.08
CA ALA A 204 14.02 6.77 3.23
C ALA A 204 14.22 6.02 1.88
N THR A 205 13.29 6.15 0.92
CA THR A 205 13.45 5.59 -0.44
C THR A 205 14.54 6.22 -1.28
N ALA A 206 15.05 7.38 -0.88
CA ALA A 206 16.24 7.96 -1.49
C ALA A 206 17.54 7.50 -0.85
N LEU A 207 17.53 6.64 0.19
CA LEU A 207 18.77 6.18 0.82
C LEU A 207 19.71 5.55 -0.22
N ARG A 208 20.96 6.01 -0.23
CA ARG A 208 22.06 5.43 -1.00
C ARG A 208 22.81 4.43 -0.13
N ALA A 209 22.65 3.15 -0.41
CA ALA A 209 23.27 2.07 0.34
C ALA A 209 23.43 0.81 -0.54
N PRO A 210 24.21 -0.20 -0.10
CA PRO A 210 24.20 -1.51 -0.74
C PRO A 210 22.78 -2.07 -0.74
N ALA A 211 22.41 -2.79 -1.79
CA ALA A 211 21.01 -3.15 -1.98
C ALA A 211 20.46 -4.14 -0.93
N ASP A 212 21.31 -4.97 -0.33
CA ASP A 212 20.96 -5.79 0.85
C ASP A 212 20.57 -4.92 2.05
N VAL A 213 21.26 -3.79 2.26
CA VAL A 213 20.91 -2.81 3.31
C VAL A 213 19.58 -2.13 3.00
N LEU A 214 19.31 -1.80 1.73
CA LEU A 214 18.03 -1.20 1.32
C LEU A 214 16.85 -2.15 1.54
N VAL A 215 17.04 -3.45 1.30
CA VAL A 215 16.04 -4.47 1.62
C VAL A 215 15.87 -4.63 3.12
N GLN A 216 16.95 -4.80 3.88
CA GLN A 216 16.89 -4.96 5.35
C GLN A 216 16.20 -3.78 6.03
N ARG A 217 16.40 -2.56 5.53
CA ARG A 217 15.74 -1.35 6.04
C ARG A 217 14.29 -1.20 5.57
N GLY A 218 13.76 -2.14 4.79
CA GLY A 218 12.40 -2.10 4.25
C GLY A 218 12.18 -0.90 3.34
N VAL A 219 13.22 -0.43 2.64
CA VAL A 219 13.16 0.73 1.74
C VAL A 219 12.62 0.32 0.37
N ALA A 220 13.03 -0.86 -0.11
CA ALA A 220 12.44 -1.52 -1.26
C ALA A 220 11.19 -2.30 -0.83
N THR A 221 10.04 -1.62 -0.78
CA THR A 221 8.79 -2.20 -0.23
C THR A 221 7.92 -2.93 -1.27
N SER A 222 8.32 -2.92 -2.54
CA SER A 222 7.56 -3.54 -3.62
C SER A 222 8.47 -4.19 -4.65
N ALA A 223 7.99 -5.25 -5.30
CA ALA A 223 8.73 -5.93 -6.36
C ALA A 223 9.17 -4.99 -7.51
N GLU A 224 8.42 -3.91 -7.77
CA GLU A 224 8.78 -2.88 -8.76
C GLU A 224 9.94 -2.00 -8.27
N ASP A 225 9.91 -1.55 -7.01
CA ASP A 225 11.04 -0.82 -6.40
C ASP A 225 12.32 -1.69 -6.44
N THR A 226 12.19 -3.01 -6.31
CA THR A 226 13.31 -3.95 -6.38
C THR A 226 13.76 -4.30 -7.78
N ALA A 227 12.90 -4.19 -8.80
CA ALA A 227 13.31 -4.44 -10.19
C ALA A 227 14.41 -3.45 -10.64
N GLY A 228 14.41 -2.23 -10.10
CA GLY A 228 15.51 -1.27 -10.24
C GLY A 228 16.80 -1.72 -9.54
N LEU A 229 16.66 -2.37 -8.38
CA LEU A 229 17.77 -2.83 -7.54
C LEU A 229 18.37 -4.18 -7.94
N ALA A 230 17.68 -4.98 -8.76
CA ALA A 230 18.11 -6.34 -9.13
C ALA A 230 19.45 -6.38 -9.89
N GLY A 231 19.72 -5.36 -10.74
CA GLY A 231 21.03 -5.17 -11.39
C GLY A 231 22.13 -4.87 -10.38
N PRO A 232 22.02 -3.80 -9.58
CA PRO A 232 22.98 -3.50 -8.52
C PRO A 232 23.17 -4.62 -7.47
N LEU A 233 22.12 -5.37 -7.13
CA LEU A 233 22.20 -6.57 -6.28
C LEU A 233 23.06 -7.65 -6.92
N LEU A 234 22.82 -7.91 -8.21
CA LEU A 234 23.62 -8.85 -8.99
C LEU A 234 25.07 -8.37 -9.10
N ASP A 235 25.32 -7.09 -9.36
CA ASP A 235 26.67 -6.52 -9.45
C ASP A 235 27.41 -6.60 -8.11
N ALA A 236 26.72 -6.31 -7.00
CA ALA A 236 27.26 -6.44 -5.65
C ALA A 236 27.60 -7.89 -5.30
N GLU A 237 26.72 -8.85 -5.61
CA GLU A 237 26.97 -10.28 -5.36
C GLU A 237 28.07 -10.85 -6.27
N LEU A 238 28.07 -10.48 -7.55
CA LEU A 238 29.14 -10.83 -8.48
C LEU A 238 30.49 -10.26 -8.02
N ALA A 239 30.51 -9.04 -7.50
CA ALA A 239 31.71 -8.42 -6.99
C ALA A 239 32.16 -8.96 -5.63
N ARG A 240 31.22 -9.33 -4.72
CA ARG A 240 31.53 -10.07 -3.50
C ARG A 240 32.12 -11.46 -3.80
N GLY A 241 31.91 -11.96 -5.01
CA GLY A 241 32.48 -13.19 -5.55
C GLY A 241 33.81 -13.02 -6.31
N LEU A 242 34.51 -11.88 -6.21
CA LEU A 242 35.80 -11.62 -6.88
C LEU A 242 36.89 -12.67 -6.53
N ARG A 243 36.85 -13.82 -7.20
CA ARG A 243 37.98 -14.30 -8.01
C ARG A 243 37.73 -13.87 -9.45
N PRO A 244 38.77 -13.56 -10.24
CA PRO A 244 38.62 -13.06 -11.59
C PRO A 244 37.75 -14.00 -12.42
N TYR A 245 36.70 -13.41 -12.98
CA TYR A 245 35.81 -13.99 -13.95
C TYR A 245 36.58 -14.25 -15.26
N THR A 246 37.32 -15.35 -15.34
CA THR A 246 37.83 -15.95 -16.58
C THR A 246 38.18 -17.40 -16.32
N ALA A 247 37.20 -18.30 -16.43
CA ALA A 247 37.49 -19.70 -16.69
C ALA A 247 36.24 -20.33 -17.31
N ASP A 248 36.20 -20.42 -18.64
CA ASP A 248 35.44 -21.48 -19.29
C ASP A 248 35.84 -22.81 -18.65
N GLY A 249 34.88 -23.55 -18.11
CA GLY A 249 35.18 -24.79 -17.39
C GLY A 249 34.27 -25.08 -16.19
N PRO A 250 34.52 -26.19 -15.48
CA PRO A 250 33.71 -26.64 -14.36
C PRO A 250 33.68 -25.68 -13.16
N GLU A 251 34.77 -24.97 -12.88
CA GLU A 251 34.85 -24.01 -11.76
C GLU A 251 33.99 -22.76 -12.00
N GLY A 252 33.97 -22.24 -13.23
CA GLY A 252 33.10 -21.12 -13.61
C GLY A 252 31.62 -21.47 -13.52
N ARG A 253 31.25 -22.70 -13.89
CA ARG A 253 29.87 -23.21 -13.72
C ARG A 253 29.47 -23.30 -12.26
N GLU A 254 30.35 -23.80 -11.39
CA GLU A 254 30.03 -23.90 -9.96
C GLU A 254 29.90 -22.53 -9.29
N SER A 255 30.74 -21.57 -9.67
CA SER A 255 30.60 -20.17 -9.22
C SER A 255 29.28 -19.55 -9.69
N ALA A 256 28.89 -19.81 -10.95
CA ALA A 256 27.59 -19.35 -11.48
C ALA A 256 26.41 -19.98 -10.72
N ARG A 257 26.49 -21.27 -10.37
CA ARG A 257 25.48 -21.95 -9.54
C ARG A 257 25.38 -21.35 -8.14
N ALA A 258 26.52 -21.07 -7.49
CA ALA A 258 26.54 -20.45 -6.18
C ALA A 258 25.92 -19.04 -6.20
N ALA A 259 26.28 -18.21 -7.19
CA ALA A 259 25.71 -16.88 -7.37
C ALA A 259 24.20 -16.95 -7.66
N LEU A 260 23.78 -17.86 -8.55
CA LEU A 260 22.37 -18.09 -8.87
C LEU A 260 21.54 -18.46 -7.63
N ARG A 261 22.03 -19.42 -6.83
CA ARG A 261 21.35 -19.84 -5.59
C ARG A 261 21.22 -18.69 -4.59
N ARG A 262 22.30 -17.94 -4.37
CA ARG A 262 22.30 -16.80 -3.44
C ARG A 262 21.32 -15.72 -3.90
N LEU A 263 21.34 -15.36 -5.19
CA LEU A 263 20.46 -14.33 -5.73
C LEU A 263 18.99 -14.77 -5.65
N ALA A 264 18.68 -16.02 -6.00
CA ALA A 264 17.34 -16.55 -5.91
C ALA A 264 16.84 -16.66 -4.45
N ALA A 265 17.69 -17.12 -3.51
CA ALA A 265 17.38 -17.12 -2.08
C ALA A 265 17.11 -15.72 -1.56
N PHE A 266 17.98 -14.76 -1.91
CA PHE A 266 17.80 -13.36 -1.56
C PHE A 266 16.46 -12.82 -2.07
N GLY A 267 16.09 -13.10 -3.33
CA GLY A 267 14.80 -12.68 -3.88
C GLY A 267 13.60 -13.22 -3.10
N LEU A 268 13.63 -14.50 -2.72
CA LEU A 268 12.57 -15.13 -1.91
C LEU A 268 12.47 -14.53 -0.52
N GLU A 269 13.60 -14.35 0.17
CA GLU A 269 13.65 -13.83 1.54
C GLU A 269 13.29 -12.35 1.64
N SER A 270 13.68 -11.59 0.62
CA SER A 270 13.41 -10.16 0.56
C SER A 270 11.95 -9.87 0.23
N PHE A 271 11.28 -10.76 -0.52
CA PHE A 271 9.92 -10.56 -1.02
C PHE A 271 9.01 -11.79 -0.88
N PRO A 272 8.77 -12.27 0.36
CA PRO A 272 8.05 -13.53 0.60
C PRO A 272 6.58 -13.51 0.17
N GLY A 273 6.02 -12.38 -0.26
CA GLY A 273 4.63 -12.27 -0.74
C GLY A 273 4.50 -11.65 -2.13
N ALA A 274 5.58 -11.60 -2.91
CA ALA A 274 5.58 -10.98 -4.23
C ALA A 274 6.18 -11.88 -5.30
N ASP A 275 5.53 -11.92 -6.47
CA ASP A 275 6.04 -12.66 -7.62
C ASP A 275 7.37 -12.04 -8.09
N PRO A 276 8.35 -12.87 -8.46
CA PRO A 276 9.56 -12.43 -9.14
C PRO A 276 9.24 -11.52 -10.33
N THR A 277 9.96 -10.42 -10.48
CA THR A 277 9.75 -9.53 -11.62
C THR A 277 10.34 -10.12 -12.90
N PRO A 278 9.82 -9.76 -14.09
CA PRO A 278 10.37 -10.26 -15.36
C PRO A 278 11.86 -9.98 -15.52
N ARG A 279 12.33 -8.81 -15.06
CA ARG A 279 13.76 -8.45 -15.10
C ARG A 279 14.60 -9.36 -14.19
N PHE A 280 14.12 -9.63 -12.99
CA PHE A 280 14.79 -10.53 -12.06
C PHE A 280 14.85 -11.97 -12.59
N LEU A 281 13.73 -12.46 -13.16
CA LEU A 281 13.67 -13.77 -13.80
C LEU A 281 14.63 -13.88 -15.00
N ALA A 282 14.74 -12.83 -15.81
CA ALA A 282 15.69 -12.80 -16.93
C ALA A 282 17.15 -12.87 -16.47
N GLN A 283 17.49 -12.21 -15.35
CA GLN A 283 18.83 -12.29 -14.76
C GLN A 283 19.14 -13.68 -14.21
N LEU A 284 18.17 -14.30 -13.51
CA LEU A 284 18.30 -15.68 -13.05
C LEU A 284 18.46 -16.65 -14.22
N ALA A 285 17.70 -16.46 -15.31
CA ALA A 285 17.82 -17.29 -16.51
C ALA A 285 19.21 -17.16 -17.17
N ALA A 286 19.75 -15.95 -17.26
CA ALA A 286 21.10 -15.73 -17.80
C ALA A 286 22.19 -16.38 -16.93
N LEU A 287 22.05 -16.36 -15.61
CA LEU A 287 22.95 -17.08 -14.70
C LEU A 287 22.77 -18.60 -14.78
N ALA A 288 21.54 -19.08 -14.95
CA ALA A 288 21.23 -20.50 -15.10
C ALA A 288 21.87 -21.09 -16.36
N ASP A 289 21.76 -20.39 -17.50
CA ASP A 289 22.40 -20.80 -18.76
C ASP A 289 23.91 -21.00 -18.58
N ARG A 290 24.57 -20.03 -17.92
CA ARG A 290 26.00 -20.09 -17.61
C ARG A 290 26.37 -21.16 -16.57
N ALA A 291 25.44 -21.50 -15.70
CA ALA A 291 25.56 -22.61 -14.75
C ALA A 291 25.32 -23.98 -15.40
N GLY A 292 24.92 -24.02 -16.68
CA GLY A 292 24.48 -25.24 -17.37
C GLY A 292 23.19 -25.81 -16.77
N LEU A 293 22.30 -24.95 -16.28
CA LEU A 293 21.02 -25.29 -15.68
C LEU A 293 19.87 -24.79 -16.56
N CYS A 294 18.75 -25.53 -16.55
CA CYS A 294 17.50 -25.06 -17.12
C CYS A 294 16.89 -23.96 -16.23
N ALA A 295 16.16 -23.03 -16.83
CA ALA A 295 15.35 -22.04 -16.13
C ALA A 295 13.94 -22.02 -16.73
N SER A 296 13.06 -22.88 -16.22
CA SER A 296 11.68 -23.04 -16.67
C SER A 296 10.76 -21.92 -16.16
N PHE A 297 11.09 -20.67 -16.47
CA PHE A 297 10.33 -19.49 -16.07
C PHE A 297 9.30 -19.08 -17.11
N VAL A 298 8.14 -18.62 -16.63
CA VAL A 298 7.10 -17.99 -17.45
C VAL A 298 7.09 -16.49 -17.22
N LEU A 299 7.22 -15.71 -18.30
CA LEU A 299 7.14 -14.25 -18.25
C LEU A 299 5.75 -13.79 -18.72
N ASP A 300 5.27 -12.68 -18.15
CA ASP A 300 4.09 -11.98 -18.65
C ASP A 300 4.46 -11.28 -19.97
N PRO A 301 3.70 -11.43 -21.07
CA PRO A 301 2.37 -12.04 -21.19
C PRO A 301 2.36 -13.58 -21.17
N TYR A 302 1.50 -14.16 -20.33
CA TYR A 302 1.37 -15.62 -20.18
C TYR A 302 0.69 -16.32 -21.37
N ALA A 303 -0.07 -15.57 -22.15
CA ALA A 303 -0.69 -16.01 -23.38
C ALA A 303 -0.46 -14.96 -24.47
N ASP A 304 -0.35 -15.42 -25.70
CA ASP A 304 -0.16 -14.55 -26.84
C ASP A 304 -1.35 -13.59 -26.99
N ASN A 305 -1.06 -12.30 -27.14
CA ASN A 305 -2.09 -11.25 -27.11
C ASN A 305 -3.01 -11.27 -28.35
N TYR A 306 -2.64 -11.99 -29.41
CA TYR A 306 -3.39 -12.04 -30.67
C TYR A 306 -4.20 -13.33 -30.79
N THR A 307 -3.55 -14.45 -30.50
CA THR A 307 -4.11 -15.79 -30.58
C THR A 307 -4.75 -16.21 -29.27
N GLY A 308 -4.45 -15.58 -28.13
CA GLY A 308 -4.98 -16.02 -26.83
C GLY A 308 -4.37 -17.34 -26.31
N THR A 309 -3.51 -18.01 -27.10
CA THR A 309 -2.87 -19.29 -26.76
C THR A 309 -1.78 -19.08 -25.71
N VAL A 310 -1.71 -19.96 -24.71
CA VAL A 310 -0.64 -19.92 -23.69
C VAL A 310 0.75 -20.04 -24.32
N THR A 311 1.71 -19.31 -23.75
CA THR A 311 3.09 -19.28 -24.25
C THR A 311 3.80 -20.62 -24.02
N ALA A 312 4.77 -20.94 -24.88
CA ALA A 312 5.47 -22.23 -24.85
C ALA A 312 6.22 -22.50 -23.53
N SER A 313 6.61 -21.45 -22.79
CA SER A 313 7.28 -21.59 -21.50
C SER A 313 6.37 -22.06 -20.36
N VAL A 314 5.04 -22.01 -20.54
CA VAL A 314 4.07 -22.39 -19.51
C VAL A 314 4.16 -23.87 -19.14
N LEU A 315 4.29 -24.77 -20.12
CA LEU A 315 4.28 -26.22 -19.87
C LEU A 315 5.55 -26.71 -19.15
N PRO A 316 6.77 -26.28 -19.51
CA PRO A 316 7.97 -26.54 -18.70
C PRO A 316 7.81 -26.11 -17.24
N ALA A 317 7.30 -24.89 -16.99
CA ALA A 317 7.09 -24.40 -15.63
C ALA A 317 6.01 -25.19 -14.87
N ALA A 318 4.92 -25.56 -15.56
CA ALA A 318 3.85 -26.37 -15.01
C ALA A 318 4.32 -27.78 -14.65
N ARG A 319 5.21 -28.37 -15.45
CA ARG A 319 5.84 -29.66 -15.15
C ARG A 319 6.68 -29.58 -13.87
N VAL A 320 7.52 -28.55 -13.74
CA VAL A 320 8.35 -28.35 -12.54
C VAL A 320 7.50 -28.13 -11.29
N SER A 321 6.42 -27.36 -11.44
CA SER A 321 5.39 -27.17 -10.39
C SER A 321 4.74 -28.50 -9.99
N ALA A 322 4.31 -29.32 -10.96
CA ALA A 322 3.71 -30.62 -10.72
C ALA A 322 4.65 -31.60 -10.03
N GLU A 323 5.92 -31.64 -10.43
CA GLU A 323 6.93 -32.49 -9.80
C GLU A 323 7.21 -32.11 -8.35
N LEU A 324 7.14 -30.81 -8.01
CA LEU A 324 7.42 -30.33 -6.66
C LEU A 324 6.20 -30.39 -5.74
N LEU A 325 5.01 -30.07 -6.26
CA LEU A 325 3.83 -29.76 -5.44
C LEU A 325 2.78 -30.86 -5.42
N HIS A 326 2.97 -31.95 -6.15
CA HIS A 326 2.06 -33.10 -6.07
C HIS A 326 1.95 -33.62 -4.63
N GLY A 327 0.72 -33.80 -4.14
CA GLY A 327 0.43 -34.26 -2.77
C GLY A 327 0.69 -33.23 -1.66
N THR A 328 1.05 -32.00 -1.99
CA THR A 328 1.31 -30.96 -0.99
C THR A 328 0.04 -30.20 -0.57
N PRO A 329 0.07 -29.46 0.55
CA PRO A 329 -1.01 -28.55 0.92
C PRO A 329 -1.40 -27.56 -0.20
N TYR A 330 -0.45 -27.10 -1.01
CA TYR A 330 -0.73 -26.26 -2.17
C TYR A 330 -1.66 -26.94 -3.18
N ALA A 331 -1.40 -28.22 -3.49
CA ALA A 331 -2.25 -28.99 -4.40
C ALA A 331 -3.67 -29.13 -3.86
N ARG A 332 -3.80 -29.46 -2.57
CA ARG A 332 -5.09 -29.68 -1.91
C ARG A 332 -5.89 -28.38 -1.79
N TYR A 333 -5.25 -27.29 -1.37
CA TYR A 333 -5.91 -25.98 -1.23
C TYR A 333 -6.54 -25.50 -2.55
N TYR A 334 -5.82 -25.66 -3.66
CA TYR A 334 -6.29 -25.21 -4.97
C TYR A 334 -7.05 -26.27 -5.77
N GLY A 335 -7.22 -27.48 -5.23
CA GLY A 335 -7.82 -28.62 -5.91
C GLY A 335 -7.14 -28.92 -7.26
N ILE A 336 -5.80 -29.02 -7.28
CA ILE A 336 -5.02 -29.23 -8.51
C ILE A 336 -4.68 -30.72 -8.65
N ASP A 337 -5.11 -31.32 -9.76
CA ASP A 337 -4.58 -32.61 -10.19
C ASP A 337 -3.23 -32.42 -10.90
N PHE A 338 -2.16 -32.52 -10.13
CA PHE A 338 -0.80 -32.41 -10.66
C PHE A 338 -0.38 -33.61 -11.52
N VAL A 339 -1.06 -34.75 -11.43
CA VAL A 339 -0.80 -35.89 -12.33
C VAL A 339 -1.29 -35.52 -13.73
N ALA A 340 -2.55 -35.08 -13.85
CA ALA A 340 -3.10 -34.59 -15.11
C ALA A 340 -2.30 -33.42 -15.68
N LEU A 341 -1.87 -32.47 -14.83
CA LEU A 341 -1.04 -31.34 -15.27
C LEU A 341 0.30 -31.80 -15.86
N ARG A 342 0.92 -32.81 -15.25
CA ARG A 342 2.18 -33.38 -15.75
C ARG A 342 2.00 -34.08 -17.08
N GLU A 343 0.88 -34.78 -17.30
CA GLU A 343 0.57 -35.41 -18.59
C GLU A 343 0.35 -34.36 -19.70
N LEU A 344 -0.36 -33.26 -19.41
CA LEU A 344 -0.49 -32.14 -20.35
C LEU A 344 0.89 -31.57 -20.73
N ALA A 345 1.78 -31.37 -19.75
CA ALA A 345 3.11 -30.86 -20.01
C ALA A 345 4.01 -31.83 -20.78
N ARG A 346 3.87 -33.14 -20.54
CA ARG A 346 4.59 -34.20 -21.30
C ARG A 346 4.14 -34.27 -22.76
N ALA A 347 2.85 -34.03 -23.01
CA ALA A 347 2.26 -34.04 -24.34
C ALA A 347 2.44 -32.71 -25.11
N ASP A 348 3.04 -31.69 -24.49
CA ASP A 348 3.09 -30.31 -25.02
C ASP A 348 1.68 -29.74 -25.36
N ASP A 349 0.64 -30.17 -24.64
CA ASP A 349 -0.76 -29.80 -24.90
C ASP A 349 -1.12 -28.42 -24.33
N ARG A 350 -0.74 -27.38 -25.07
CA ARG A 350 -1.02 -25.97 -24.72
C ARG A 350 -2.51 -25.66 -24.71
N GLU A 351 -3.29 -26.28 -25.60
CA GLU A 351 -4.74 -26.08 -25.64
C GLU A 351 -5.43 -26.72 -24.43
N GLY A 352 -4.99 -27.91 -24.03
CA GLY A 352 -5.46 -28.59 -22.83
C GLY A 352 -5.14 -27.82 -21.55
N PHE A 353 -3.93 -27.28 -21.44
CA PHE A 353 -3.59 -26.39 -20.33
C PHE A 353 -4.49 -25.14 -20.31
N GLN A 354 -4.75 -24.53 -21.46
CA GLN A 354 -5.64 -23.37 -21.53
C GLN A 354 -7.08 -23.72 -21.15
N ARG A 355 -7.62 -24.87 -21.59
CA ARG A 355 -8.94 -25.36 -21.19
C ARG A 355 -9.01 -25.55 -19.67
N LEU A 356 -7.98 -26.15 -19.07
CA LEU A 356 -7.89 -26.31 -17.62
C LEU A 356 -7.93 -24.96 -16.89
N CYS A 357 -7.20 -23.95 -17.37
CA CYS A 357 -7.28 -22.61 -16.77
C CYS A 357 -8.68 -21.98 -16.89
N VAL A 358 -9.32 -22.09 -18.05
CA VAL A 358 -10.67 -21.54 -18.29
C VAL A 358 -11.69 -22.19 -17.35
N GLU A 359 -11.65 -23.51 -17.21
CA GLU A 359 -12.55 -24.26 -16.33
C GLU A 359 -12.34 -23.88 -14.87
N ARG A 360 -11.09 -23.80 -14.42
CA ARG A 360 -10.74 -23.38 -13.05
C ARG A 360 -11.08 -21.91 -12.77
N ALA A 361 -11.03 -21.06 -13.78
CA ALA A 361 -11.46 -19.66 -13.67
C ALA A 361 -12.99 -19.49 -13.75
N ALA A 362 -13.75 -20.58 -13.91
CA ALA A 362 -15.19 -20.57 -14.17
C ALA A 362 -15.58 -19.66 -15.36
N LEU A 363 -14.70 -19.56 -16.36
CA LEU A 363 -14.94 -18.78 -17.56
C LEU A 363 -15.71 -19.61 -18.60
N PRO A 364 -16.55 -18.99 -19.44
CA PRO A 364 -17.24 -19.70 -20.52
C PRO A 364 -16.24 -20.38 -21.46
N ARG A 365 -16.47 -21.65 -21.80
CA ARG A 365 -15.60 -22.41 -22.71
C ARG A 365 -15.58 -21.73 -24.10
N PRO A 366 -14.40 -21.54 -24.72
CA PRO A 366 -14.33 -21.30 -26.15
C PRO A 366 -14.98 -22.51 -26.87
N GLY A 367 -16.11 -22.31 -27.55
CA GLY A 367 -16.76 -23.37 -28.34
C GLY A 367 -18.14 -23.86 -27.90
N HIS A 368 -18.90 -23.12 -27.07
CA HIS A 368 -20.32 -23.45 -26.77
C HIS A 368 -21.36 -22.57 -27.53
N ARG A 369 -21.02 -22.13 -28.74
CA ARG A 369 -21.95 -21.66 -29.79
C ARG A 369 -21.52 -22.28 -31.14
N PRO A 370 -22.45 -22.64 -32.05
CA PRO A 370 -22.06 -23.17 -33.35
C PRO A 370 -21.42 -22.07 -34.21
N GLU A 371 -20.34 -22.45 -34.90
CA GLU A 371 -19.62 -21.76 -35.98
C GLU A 371 -18.80 -20.50 -35.60
N ARG A 372 -17.66 -20.77 -34.90
CA ARG A 372 -16.42 -19.96 -34.69
C ARG A 372 -16.53 -18.54 -34.10
N PRO A 373 -15.79 -18.33 -33.00
CA PRO A 373 -14.64 -17.42 -33.07
C PRO A 373 -13.34 -18.08 -32.54
N PRO A 374 -12.16 -17.59 -32.97
CA PRO A 374 -10.87 -18.14 -32.55
C PRO A 374 -10.62 -17.84 -31.06
N PRO A 375 -9.58 -18.44 -30.44
CA PRO A 375 -9.13 -18.03 -29.12
C PRO A 375 -8.97 -16.49 -29.08
N SER A 376 -9.63 -15.88 -28.10
CA SER A 376 -9.86 -14.44 -28.11
C SER A 376 -8.68 -13.71 -27.43
N PRO A 377 -8.17 -12.61 -28.03
CA PRO A 377 -7.30 -11.64 -27.34
C PRO A 377 -7.79 -11.24 -25.94
N ALA A 378 -9.10 -11.31 -25.70
CA ALA A 378 -9.70 -11.00 -24.40
C ALA A 378 -9.31 -12.01 -23.31
N LEU A 379 -9.02 -13.27 -23.66
CA LEU A 379 -8.63 -14.30 -22.70
C LEU A 379 -7.19 -14.09 -22.20
N ALA A 380 -6.27 -13.69 -23.08
CA ALA A 380 -4.88 -13.40 -22.71
C ALA A 380 -4.74 -12.29 -21.66
N LYS A 381 -5.67 -11.33 -21.68
CA LYS A 381 -5.72 -10.21 -20.73
C LYS A 381 -6.71 -10.42 -19.58
N ASN A 382 -7.38 -11.57 -19.51
CA ASN A 382 -8.36 -11.84 -18.47
C ASN A 382 -7.64 -12.08 -17.13
N PRO A 383 -7.90 -11.27 -16.08
CA PRO A 383 -7.22 -11.40 -14.79
C PRO A 383 -7.39 -12.77 -14.12
N ALA A 384 -8.54 -13.44 -14.32
CA ALA A 384 -8.80 -14.76 -13.74
C ALA A 384 -7.98 -15.85 -14.45
N MET A 385 -7.85 -15.76 -15.78
CA MET A 385 -6.96 -16.64 -16.56
C MET A 385 -5.50 -16.46 -16.14
N VAL A 386 -5.03 -15.21 -16.10
CA VAL A 386 -3.68 -14.88 -15.64
C VAL A 386 -3.39 -15.46 -14.26
N GLU A 387 -4.35 -15.39 -13.35
CA GLU A 387 -4.20 -15.96 -12.01
C GLU A 387 -4.14 -17.50 -12.03
N GLN A 388 -4.91 -18.18 -12.90
CA GLN A 388 -4.79 -19.64 -13.03
C GLN A 388 -3.44 -20.09 -13.56
N VAL A 389 -2.85 -19.38 -14.52
CA VAL A 389 -1.46 -19.66 -14.96
C VAL A 389 -0.51 -19.58 -13.78
N ARG A 390 -0.60 -18.50 -12.97
CA ARG A 390 0.24 -18.30 -11.79
C ARG A 390 0.05 -19.38 -10.74
N ILE A 391 -1.19 -19.86 -10.54
CA ILE A 391 -1.48 -20.95 -9.61
C ILE A 391 -0.84 -22.25 -10.10
N LEU A 392 -1.07 -22.64 -11.35
CA LEU A 392 -0.59 -23.91 -11.91
C LEU A 392 0.94 -23.97 -12.07
N THR A 393 1.58 -22.82 -12.28
CA THR A 393 3.04 -22.70 -12.40
C THR A 393 3.74 -22.29 -11.10
N ALA A 394 2.99 -22.23 -9.98
CA ALA A 394 3.46 -21.76 -8.68
C ALA A 394 4.16 -20.38 -8.75
N GLY A 395 3.76 -19.51 -9.68
CA GLY A 395 4.32 -18.17 -9.87
C GLY A 395 5.83 -18.15 -10.06
N ASN A 396 6.40 -19.14 -10.77
CA ASN A 396 7.84 -19.32 -10.97
C ASN A 396 8.65 -19.65 -9.70
N LEU A 397 8.01 -19.99 -8.58
CA LEU A 397 8.73 -20.37 -7.35
C LEU A 397 9.28 -21.80 -7.42
N ALA A 398 8.58 -22.73 -8.09
CA ALA A 398 9.00 -24.12 -8.18
C ALA A 398 10.36 -24.33 -8.89
N PRO A 399 10.65 -23.64 -10.02
CA PRO A 399 11.99 -23.68 -10.64
C PRO A 399 13.13 -23.27 -9.70
N LEU A 400 12.92 -22.30 -8.81
CA LEU A 400 13.95 -21.87 -7.85
C LEU A 400 14.41 -23.02 -6.94
N ILE A 401 13.49 -23.91 -6.58
CA ILE A 401 13.81 -25.06 -5.72
C ILE A 401 14.31 -26.23 -6.56
N ARG A 402 13.53 -26.64 -7.57
CA ARG A 402 13.78 -27.88 -8.32
C ARG A 402 14.98 -27.79 -9.25
N GLU A 403 15.17 -26.65 -9.92
CA GLU A 403 16.22 -26.48 -10.92
C GLU A 403 17.47 -25.85 -10.30
N PHE A 404 17.31 -24.91 -9.36
CA PHE A 404 18.46 -24.21 -8.77
C PHE A 404 18.88 -24.78 -7.40
N GLY A 405 18.03 -25.53 -6.70
CA GLY A 405 18.32 -26.06 -5.37
C GLY A 405 18.38 -24.98 -4.29
N VAL A 406 17.51 -23.97 -4.37
CA VAL A 406 17.46 -22.87 -3.39
C VAL A 406 16.89 -23.37 -2.06
N VAL A 407 17.61 -23.06 -0.98
CA VAL A 407 17.17 -23.25 0.40
C VAL A 407 17.28 -21.90 1.11
N PRO A 408 16.16 -21.31 1.57
CA PRO A 408 16.19 -20.07 2.34
C PRO A 408 16.98 -20.25 3.64
N SER A 409 17.87 -19.31 3.93
CA SER A 409 18.67 -19.22 5.15
C SER A 409 17.81 -19.10 6.41
N ALA A 410 16.70 -18.36 6.33
CA ALA A 410 15.76 -18.18 7.43
C ALA A 410 14.77 -19.36 7.60
N GLY A 411 14.77 -20.32 6.66
CA GLY A 411 13.81 -21.42 6.63
C GLY A 411 12.48 -21.07 5.96
N TRP A 412 11.78 -22.10 5.49
CA TRP A 412 10.49 -21.99 4.81
C TRP A 412 9.37 -21.49 5.73
N ASP A 413 9.43 -21.81 7.01
CA ASP A 413 8.47 -21.38 8.02
C ASP A 413 8.56 -19.86 8.27
N SER A 414 9.77 -19.30 8.27
CA SER A 414 9.97 -17.84 8.32
C SER A 414 9.36 -17.15 7.10
N LEU A 415 9.56 -17.70 5.89
CA LEU A 415 8.93 -17.17 4.68
C LEU A 415 7.40 -17.26 4.75
N ALA A 416 6.84 -18.37 5.23
CA ALA A 416 5.40 -18.52 5.42
C ALA A 416 4.83 -17.44 6.36
N ARG A 417 5.46 -17.21 7.51
CA ARG A 417 5.07 -16.14 8.46
C ARG A 417 5.12 -14.75 7.83
N ALA A 418 6.15 -14.49 7.01
CA ALA A 418 6.31 -13.23 6.31
C ALA A 418 5.25 -13.04 5.19
N SER A 419 4.95 -14.08 4.41
CA SER A 419 3.87 -14.08 3.42
C SER A 419 2.50 -13.78 4.07
N PHE A 420 2.21 -14.41 5.20
CA PHE A 420 0.97 -14.14 5.95
C PHE A 420 0.91 -12.69 6.46
N THR A 421 2.04 -12.16 6.94
CA THR A 421 2.14 -10.76 7.39
C THR A 421 1.84 -9.77 6.26
N GLU A 422 2.34 -10.03 5.06
CA GLU A 422 2.00 -9.25 3.86
C GLU A 422 0.51 -9.36 3.50
N ALA A 423 -0.06 -10.56 3.60
CA ALA A 423 -1.45 -10.79 3.23
C ALA A 423 -2.44 -10.07 4.16
N ARG A 424 -2.17 -10.03 5.47
CA ARG A 424 -3.04 -9.36 6.46
C ARG A 424 -2.78 -7.86 6.60
N HIS A 425 -1.82 -7.30 5.86
CA HIS A 425 -1.43 -5.90 5.97
C HIS A 425 -2.64 -4.97 5.75
N ARG A 426 -2.82 -3.95 6.61
CA ARG A 426 -4.03 -3.08 6.63
C ARG A 426 -4.33 -2.41 5.28
N GLY A 427 -3.30 -2.14 4.48
CA GLY A 427 -3.40 -1.52 3.15
C GLY A 427 -3.30 -2.48 1.98
N ALA A 428 -3.30 -3.80 2.20
CA ALA A 428 -3.24 -4.77 1.12
C ALA A 428 -4.53 -4.71 0.28
N THR A 429 -4.37 -4.60 -1.03
CA THR A 429 -5.48 -4.80 -1.98
C THR A 429 -5.80 -6.29 -2.07
N ALA A 430 -6.99 -6.64 -2.58
CA ALA A 430 -7.37 -8.04 -2.82
C ALA A 430 -6.32 -8.79 -3.66
N LYS A 431 -5.76 -8.13 -4.69
CA LYS A 431 -4.67 -8.67 -5.52
C LYS A 431 -3.39 -8.94 -4.72
N ARG A 432 -2.97 -8.00 -3.87
CA ARG A 432 -1.78 -8.19 -3.00
C ARG A 432 -2.00 -9.32 -2.01
N MET A 433 -3.18 -9.37 -1.40
CA MET A 433 -3.55 -10.43 -0.45
C MET A 433 -3.54 -11.80 -1.13
N ALA A 434 -4.20 -11.96 -2.28
CA ALA A 434 -4.24 -13.21 -3.03
C ALA A 434 -2.83 -13.70 -3.41
N ARG A 435 -1.98 -12.79 -3.90
CA ARG A 435 -0.58 -13.10 -4.23
C ARG A 435 0.20 -13.55 -2.99
N ALA A 436 0.13 -12.81 -1.89
CA ALA A 436 0.82 -13.17 -0.66
C ALA A 436 0.28 -14.50 -0.07
N TRP A 437 -1.01 -14.79 -0.22
CA TRP A 437 -1.61 -16.06 0.22
C TRP A 437 -1.12 -17.24 -0.63
N ARG A 438 -0.99 -17.07 -1.95
CA ARG A 438 -0.39 -18.10 -2.83
C ARG A 438 1.04 -18.43 -2.41
N HIS A 439 1.83 -17.41 -2.06
CA HIS A 439 3.19 -17.59 -1.55
C HIS A 439 3.20 -18.28 -0.17
N LEU A 440 2.30 -17.90 0.74
CA LEU A 440 2.12 -18.58 2.03
C LEU A 440 1.89 -20.09 1.84
N LEU A 441 0.94 -20.47 0.97
CA LEU A 441 0.64 -21.88 0.69
C LEU A 441 1.82 -22.63 0.07
N PHE A 442 2.57 -21.97 -0.81
CA PHE A 442 3.78 -22.54 -1.39
C PHE A 442 4.84 -22.80 -0.31
N HIS A 443 5.12 -21.82 0.56
CA HIS A 443 6.10 -21.94 1.65
C HIS A 443 5.68 -23.01 2.69
N LEU A 444 4.40 -23.06 3.08
CA LEU A 444 3.87 -24.12 3.94
C LEU A 444 4.04 -25.52 3.33
N SER A 445 3.97 -25.61 2.00
CA SER A 445 4.18 -26.88 1.27
C SER A 445 5.62 -27.35 1.26
N GLN A 446 6.58 -26.45 1.54
CA GLN A 446 7.99 -26.78 1.69
C GLN A 446 8.37 -27.08 3.16
N CYS A 447 7.45 -26.89 4.11
CA CYS A 447 7.67 -27.19 5.51
C CYS A 447 7.36 -28.67 5.81
N ASP A 448 8.13 -29.25 6.74
CA ASP A 448 7.73 -30.48 7.41
C ASP A 448 6.45 -30.27 8.24
N ALA A 449 5.85 -31.37 8.72
CA ALA A 449 4.57 -31.33 9.41
C ALA A 449 4.62 -30.55 10.74
N GLU A 450 5.73 -30.65 11.48
CA GLU A 450 5.92 -29.96 12.77
C GLU A 450 6.01 -28.45 12.58
N ARG A 451 6.88 -27.99 11.68
CA ARG A 451 7.02 -26.57 11.35
C ARG A 451 5.74 -26.00 10.77
N ARG A 452 5.05 -26.77 9.91
CA ARG A 452 3.76 -26.38 9.34
C ARG A 452 2.71 -26.14 10.42
N ALA A 453 2.57 -27.06 11.39
CA ALA A 453 1.67 -26.88 12.54
C ALA A 453 2.04 -25.63 13.36
N ALA A 454 3.33 -25.44 13.66
CA ALA A 454 3.81 -24.27 14.41
C ALA A 454 3.57 -22.93 13.69
N VAL A 455 3.52 -22.90 12.36
CA VAL A 455 3.14 -21.70 11.59
C VAL A 455 1.63 -21.48 11.66
N LEU A 456 0.81 -22.53 11.54
CA LEU A 456 -0.66 -22.43 11.63
C LEU A 456 -1.12 -21.91 13.00
N ASP A 457 -0.55 -22.41 14.09
CA ASP A 457 -0.88 -21.94 15.45
C ASP A 457 -0.49 -20.49 15.68
N TRP A 458 0.62 -20.06 15.06
CA TRP A 458 1.01 -18.65 15.06
C TRP A 458 0.08 -17.79 14.21
N ILE A 459 -0.40 -18.28 13.06
CA ILE A 459 -1.40 -17.58 12.23
C ILE A 459 -2.67 -17.33 13.05
N ASP A 460 -3.12 -18.32 13.82
CA ASP A 460 -4.30 -18.18 14.69
C ASP A 460 -4.06 -17.12 15.78
N SER A 461 -2.90 -17.18 16.43
CA SER A 461 -2.49 -16.20 17.45
C SER A 461 -2.43 -14.78 16.89
N GLU A 462 -1.88 -14.59 15.69
CA GLU A 462 -1.82 -13.29 15.03
C GLU A 462 -3.17 -12.79 14.54
N THR A 463 -4.07 -13.70 14.14
CA THR A 463 -5.42 -13.37 13.68
C THR A 463 -6.30 -12.94 14.85
N ALA A 464 -6.17 -13.57 16.02
CA ALA A 464 -6.86 -13.17 17.25
C ALA A 464 -6.51 -11.73 17.70
N ARG A 465 -5.34 -11.23 17.31
CA ARG A 465 -4.89 -9.84 17.60
C ARG A 465 -5.46 -8.81 16.61
N LEU A 466 -6.11 -9.23 15.52
CA LEU A 466 -6.66 -8.33 14.51
C LEU A 466 -8.04 -7.78 14.93
N PRO A 467 -8.43 -6.59 14.43
CA PRO A 467 -9.81 -6.12 14.58
C PRO A 467 -10.82 -7.12 14.02
N VAL A 468 -11.95 -7.31 14.71
CA VAL A 468 -12.98 -8.34 14.41
C VAL A 468 -13.35 -8.41 12.93
N GLY A 469 -13.67 -7.28 12.30
CA GLY A 469 -14.07 -7.26 10.89
C GLY A 469 -12.96 -7.66 9.90
N ARG A 470 -11.68 -7.58 10.31
CA ARG A 470 -10.55 -8.02 9.50
C ARG A 470 -10.26 -9.52 9.74
N ALA A 471 -10.34 -9.97 10.99
CA ALA A 471 -10.24 -11.39 11.34
C ALA A 471 -11.33 -12.21 10.62
N ALA A 472 -12.58 -11.75 10.63
CA ALA A 472 -13.71 -12.40 9.95
C ALA A 472 -13.51 -12.57 8.43
N ARG A 473 -12.77 -11.66 7.77
CA ARG A 473 -12.46 -11.78 6.33
C ARG A 473 -11.40 -12.83 6.04
N LEU A 474 -10.48 -13.07 6.97
CA LEU A 474 -9.40 -14.06 6.82
C LEU A 474 -9.81 -15.46 7.28
N ALA A 475 -10.77 -15.55 8.20
CA ALA A 475 -11.25 -16.82 8.75
C ALA A 475 -11.51 -17.94 7.72
N PRO A 476 -12.25 -17.73 6.61
CA PRO A 476 -12.46 -18.80 5.64
C PRO A 476 -11.16 -19.25 4.98
N LEU A 477 -10.28 -18.30 4.59
CA LEU A 477 -8.99 -18.63 3.99
C LEU A 477 -8.08 -19.42 4.95
N ILE A 478 -8.11 -19.09 6.24
CA ILE A 478 -7.35 -19.80 7.27
C ILE A 478 -7.90 -21.21 7.47
N ALA A 479 -9.22 -21.37 7.53
CA ALA A 479 -9.87 -22.68 7.65
C ALA A 479 -9.52 -23.59 6.45
N ASP A 480 -9.60 -23.07 5.23
CA ASP A 480 -9.23 -23.79 4.01
C ASP A 480 -7.73 -24.15 4.00
N THR A 481 -6.88 -23.23 4.46
CA THR A 481 -5.43 -23.47 4.57
C THR A 481 -5.14 -24.60 5.55
N ARG A 482 -5.81 -24.61 6.71
CA ARG A 482 -5.65 -25.63 7.74
C ARG A 482 -6.12 -27.00 7.24
N SER A 483 -7.31 -27.06 6.64
CA SER A 483 -7.85 -28.28 6.02
C SER A 483 -6.87 -28.88 5.00
N ALA A 484 -6.31 -28.04 4.11
CA ALA A 484 -5.31 -28.48 3.13
C ALA A 484 -4.00 -28.98 3.76
N CYS A 485 -3.63 -28.51 4.96
CA CYS A 485 -2.42 -28.91 5.66
C CYS A 485 -2.57 -30.19 6.51
N GLU A 486 -3.78 -30.47 6.99
CA GLU A 486 -4.11 -31.59 7.89
C GLU A 486 -4.54 -32.85 7.14
N LEU A 487 -5.08 -32.72 5.92
CA LEU A 487 -5.42 -33.86 5.09
C LEU A 487 -4.14 -34.65 4.73
N PRO A 488 -4.16 -36.00 4.85
CA PRO A 488 -3.02 -36.84 4.48
C PRO A 488 -2.61 -36.65 3.02
#